data_AF-D2QVV4-F1
#
_entry.id   AF-D2QVV4-F1
#
_cell.length_a   1.000
_cell.length_b   1.000
_cell.length_c   1.000
_cell.angle_alpha   90.00
_cell.angle_beta   90.00
_cell.angle_gamma   90.00
#
_symmetry.space_group_name_H-M   'P 1'
#
loop_
_entity.id
_entity.type
_entity.pdbx_description
1 polymer ?
#
loop_
_entity_poly.entity_id
_entity_poly.type
_entity_poly.pdbx_seq_one_letter_code
_entity_poly.pdbx_strand_id
1 'polypeptide(L)'
;MNRTEKEDQHYVPKFYLRNFSVNNNKKQIGVFNVKTNGYVPLAKLKTQACKSFFYGVDGKVEDNLSILENLTAPIISKMINSEKVCNYDTEEYMILLTFAILMQLRNPIMANVVDESYERLTKQVHSRSKEDIEFFKTNKVPNIHNWNIGLSLSVLRGCWGIEKNW
;
A
#
# COMPACT_ATOMS: atom_id res chain seq x y z
N MET A 1 -13.56 -1.11 20.96
CA MET A 1 -13.08 -1.26 19.57
C MET A 1 -12.41 -2.62 19.45
N ASN A 2 -12.83 -3.46 18.50
CA ASN A 2 -12.12 -4.71 18.20
C ASN A 2 -10.76 -4.39 17.59
N ARG A 3 -9.70 -5.00 18.12
CA ARG A 3 -8.32 -4.86 17.64
C ARG A 3 -8.01 -6.05 16.73
N THR A 4 -7.42 -5.80 15.58
CA THR A 4 -6.96 -6.85 14.67
C THR A 4 -5.81 -7.66 15.28
N GLU A 5 -5.80 -8.97 15.03
CA GLU A 5 -4.66 -9.84 15.35
C GLU A 5 -3.48 -9.64 14.37
N LYS A 6 -3.71 -8.96 13.24
CA LYS A 6 -2.69 -8.63 12.23
C LYS A 6 -1.89 -7.40 12.65
N GLU A 7 -1.00 -7.58 13.62
CA GLU A 7 -0.13 -6.51 14.11
C GLU A 7 0.87 -6.05 13.03
N ASP A 8 1.58 -6.98 12.40
CA ASP A 8 2.52 -6.68 11.32
C ASP A 8 1.77 -6.42 10.01
N GLN A 9 1.58 -5.14 9.69
CA GLN A 9 0.90 -4.72 8.46
C GLN A 9 1.91 -4.34 7.40
N HIS A 10 1.82 -5.01 6.25
CA HIS A 10 2.78 -4.90 5.17
C HIS A 10 2.45 -3.70 4.27
N TYR A 11 3.45 -2.86 3.96
CA TYR A 11 3.33 -1.83 2.91
C TYR A 11 3.86 -2.31 1.56
N VAL A 12 4.63 -3.40 1.54
CA VAL A 12 4.87 -4.22 0.34
C VAL A 12 4.29 -5.62 0.56
N PRO A 13 3.37 -6.11 -0.28
CA PRO A 13 2.73 -7.40 -0.12
C PRO A 13 3.71 -8.57 -0.04
N LYS A 14 3.45 -9.50 0.88
CA LYS A 14 4.26 -10.72 1.03
C LYS A 14 4.27 -11.57 -0.22
N PHE A 15 3.15 -11.67 -0.94
CA PHE A 15 3.09 -12.46 -2.18
C PHE A 15 4.06 -11.92 -3.23
N TYR A 16 4.19 -10.60 -3.32
CA TYR A 16 5.10 -9.93 -4.25
C TYR A 16 6.56 -10.14 -3.85
N LEU A 17 6.89 -9.93 -2.56
CA LEU A 17 8.26 -10.15 -2.05
C LEU A 17 8.76 -11.58 -2.26
N ARG A 18 7.87 -12.58 -2.22
CA ARG A 18 8.20 -13.99 -2.44
C ARG A 18 8.77 -14.28 -3.83
N ASN A 19 8.55 -13.39 -4.81
CA ASN A 19 9.16 -13.53 -6.14
C ASN A 19 10.66 -13.20 -6.13
N PHE A 20 11.14 -12.51 -5.09
CA PHE A 20 12.56 -12.14 -4.89
C PHE A 20 13.24 -12.98 -3.81
N SER A 21 12.61 -14.07 -3.38
CA SER A 21 13.15 -14.92 -2.31
C SER A 21 14.42 -15.66 -2.76
N VAL A 22 15.36 -15.81 -1.84
CA VAL A 22 16.62 -16.52 -2.07
C VAL A 22 16.35 -17.95 -2.52
N ASN A 23 16.93 -18.35 -3.66
CA ASN A 23 16.77 -19.69 -4.25
C ASN A 23 15.30 -20.16 -4.29
N ASN A 24 14.38 -19.23 -4.58
CA ASN A 24 12.95 -19.48 -4.67
C ASN A 24 12.32 -20.08 -3.39
N ASN A 25 12.96 -19.92 -2.22
CA ASN A 25 12.53 -20.59 -0.98
C ASN A 25 11.30 -19.96 -0.29
N LYS A 26 10.81 -18.82 -0.79
CA LYS A 26 9.62 -18.08 -0.31
C LYS A 26 9.68 -17.61 1.15
N LYS A 27 10.82 -17.78 1.84
CA LYS A 27 10.99 -17.53 3.29
C LYS A 27 12.00 -16.44 3.60
N GLN A 28 13.05 -16.35 2.79
CA GLN A 28 14.17 -15.43 3.01
C GLN A 28 14.39 -14.54 1.79
N ILE A 29 14.83 -13.32 2.04
CA ILE A 29 15.15 -12.33 1.01
C ILE A 29 16.49 -11.66 1.38
N GLY A 30 17.29 -11.33 0.36
CA GLY A 30 18.50 -10.53 0.55
C GLY A 30 18.11 -9.08 0.83
N VAL A 31 18.66 -8.49 1.89
CA VAL A 31 18.40 -7.10 2.27
C VAL A 31 19.70 -6.34 2.34
N PHE A 32 19.75 -5.19 1.67
CA PHE A 32 20.83 -4.23 1.82
C PHE A 32 20.33 -3.02 2.61
N ASN A 33 20.93 -2.78 3.78
CA ASN A 33 20.63 -1.61 4.59
C ASN A 33 21.55 -0.47 4.19
N VAL A 34 20.99 0.50 3.46
CA VAL A 34 21.72 1.68 2.98
C VAL A 34 22.28 2.53 4.13
N LYS A 35 21.57 2.64 5.26
CA LYS A 35 22.01 3.48 6.40
C LYS A 35 23.26 2.94 7.08
N THR A 36 23.35 1.62 7.18
CA THR A 36 24.48 0.95 7.83
C THR A 36 25.50 0.41 6.83
N ASN A 37 25.28 0.62 5.52
CA ASN A 37 26.06 0.04 4.43
C ASN A 37 26.27 -1.50 4.58
N GLY A 38 25.23 -2.20 5.05
CA GLY A 38 25.32 -3.61 5.47
C GLY A 38 24.44 -4.53 4.64
N TYR A 39 24.96 -5.70 4.27
CA TYR A 39 24.21 -6.74 3.55
C TYR A 39 23.81 -7.89 4.46
N VAL A 40 22.52 -8.24 4.45
CA VAL A 40 21.95 -9.39 5.15
C VAL A 40 21.41 -10.37 4.09
N PRO A 41 22.14 -11.45 3.76
CA PRO A 41 21.77 -12.34 2.66
C PRO A 41 20.50 -13.14 2.91
N LEU A 42 20.18 -13.46 4.17
CA LEU A 42 19.11 -14.39 4.54
C LEU A 42 18.14 -13.79 5.56
N ALA A 43 17.67 -12.56 5.31
CA ALA A 43 16.69 -11.92 6.18
C ALA A 43 15.32 -12.62 6.12
N LYS A 44 14.61 -12.70 7.25
CA LYS A 44 13.25 -13.28 7.31
C LYS A 44 12.31 -12.39 6.50
N LEU A 45 11.74 -12.90 5.41
CA LEU A 45 10.87 -12.15 4.50
C LEU A 45 9.63 -11.61 5.23
N LYS A 46 9.04 -12.41 6.13
CA LYS A 46 7.80 -12.06 6.83
C LYS A 46 7.89 -10.79 7.68
N THR A 47 9.10 -10.38 8.08
CA THR A 47 9.35 -9.19 8.90
C THR A 47 9.89 -8.01 8.09
N GLN A 48 9.96 -8.12 6.77
CA GLN A 48 10.40 -7.04 5.89
C GLN A 48 9.20 -6.27 5.35
N ALA A 49 9.43 -4.98 5.06
CA ALA A 49 8.45 -4.09 4.46
C ALA A 49 7.09 -4.04 5.18
N CYS A 50 7.11 -4.09 6.51
CA CYS A 50 5.95 -3.96 7.38
C CYS A 50 6.23 -3.00 8.54
N LYS A 51 5.17 -2.55 9.21
CA LYS A 51 5.22 -1.86 10.50
C LYS A 51 4.03 -2.33 11.35
N SER A 52 4.20 -2.28 12.67
CA SER A 52 3.11 -2.57 13.62
C SER A 52 1.97 -1.56 13.43
N PHE A 53 0.75 -2.06 13.18
CA PHE A 53 -0.48 -1.29 12.94
C PHE A 53 -0.33 -0.14 11.94
N PHE A 54 0.41 -0.35 10.85
CA PHE A 54 0.71 0.69 9.85
C PHE A 54 -0.54 1.43 9.32
N TYR A 55 -1.62 0.70 9.03
CA TYR A 55 -2.91 1.21 8.59
C TYR A 55 -3.94 1.35 9.73
N GLY A 56 -3.54 1.10 10.97
CA GLY A 56 -4.40 1.20 12.15
C GLY A 56 -4.81 -0.15 12.75
N VAL A 57 -5.51 -0.06 13.88
CA VAL A 57 -5.80 -1.20 14.75
C VAL A 57 -7.04 -2.01 14.38
N ASP A 58 -7.88 -1.52 13.48
CA ASP A 58 -9.15 -2.16 13.12
C ASP A 58 -9.03 -3.23 12.03
N GLY A 59 -7.91 -3.28 11.32
CA GLY A 59 -7.61 -4.26 10.26
C GLY A 59 -8.34 -4.03 8.93
N LYS A 60 -9.24 -3.03 8.83
CA LYS A 60 -10.12 -2.87 7.66
C LYS A 60 -9.35 -2.60 6.36
N VAL A 61 -8.30 -1.78 6.44
CA VAL A 61 -7.47 -1.47 5.27
C VAL A 61 -6.73 -2.71 4.78
N GLU A 62 -6.12 -3.47 5.69
CA GLU A 62 -5.39 -4.71 5.37
C GLU A 62 -6.31 -5.74 4.70
N ASP A 63 -7.53 -5.89 5.19
CA ASP A 63 -8.51 -6.82 4.61
C ASP A 63 -8.89 -6.40 3.18
N ASN A 64 -9.08 -5.10 2.93
CA ASN A 64 -9.39 -4.61 1.59
C ASN A 64 -8.19 -4.73 0.62
N LEU A 65 -6.98 -4.50 1.11
CA LEU A 65 -5.76 -4.71 0.34
C LEU A 65 -5.63 -6.17 -0.12
N SER A 66 -6.01 -7.11 0.73
CA SER A 66 -5.94 -8.54 0.41
C SER A 66 -6.76 -8.95 -0.81
N ILE A 67 -7.87 -8.24 -1.09
CA ILE A 67 -8.72 -8.50 -2.27
C ILE A 67 -7.91 -8.26 -3.55
N LEU A 68 -7.28 -7.09 -3.67
CA LEU A 68 -6.46 -6.77 -4.85
C LEU A 68 -5.23 -7.68 -4.94
N GLU A 69 -4.61 -8.00 -3.80
CA GLU A 69 -3.47 -8.92 -3.76
C GLU A 69 -3.85 -10.31 -4.29
N ASN A 70 -5.03 -10.82 -3.95
CA ASN A 70 -5.54 -12.11 -4.45
C ASN A 70 -5.81 -12.10 -5.96
N LEU A 71 -6.31 -10.99 -6.50
CA LEU A 71 -6.51 -10.83 -7.95
C LEU A 71 -5.18 -10.69 -8.70
N THR A 72 -4.21 -9.99 -8.11
CA THR A 72 -2.94 -9.67 -8.76
C THR A 72 -1.96 -10.85 -8.77
N ALA A 73 -1.93 -11.65 -7.70
CA ALA A 73 -1.01 -12.77 -7.54
C ALA A 73 -0.98 -13.77 -8.72
N PRO A 74 -2.12 -14.30 -9.21
CA PRO A 74 -2.11 -15.24 -10.34
C PRO A 74 -1.62 -14.59 -11.64
N ILE A 75 -1.91 -13.31 -11.86
CA ILE A 75 -1.48 -12.58 -13.06
C ILE A 75 0.05 -12.44 -13.07
N ILE A 76 0.65 -11.98 -11.97
CA ILE A 76 2.11 -11.86 -11.86
C ILE A 76 2.76 -13.24 -12.01
N SER A 77 2.18 -14.29 -11.40
CA SER A 77 2.68 -15.67 -11.55
C SER A 77 2.68 -16.12 -13.01
N LYS A 78 1.57 -15.89 -13.72
CA LYS A 78 1.43 -16.18 -15.15
C LYS A 78 2.48 -15.44 -15.98
N MET A 79 2.70 -14.16 -15.71
CA MET A 79 3.71 -13.36 -16.43
C MET A 79 5.13 -13.88 -16.20
N ILE A 80 5.48 -14.22 -14.97
CA ILE A 80 6.80 -14.77 -14.63
C ILE A 80 7.01 -16.12 -15.33
N ASN A 81 6.02 -17.02 -15.26
CA ASN A 81 6.16 -18.37 -15.83
C ASN A 81 6.16 -18.40 -17.35
N SER A 82 5.43 -17.48 -17.98
CA SER A 82 5.34 -17.40 -19.45
C SER A 82 6.35 -16.44 -20.08
N GLU A 83 7.08 -15.68 -19.27
CA GLU A 83 7.95 -14.57 -19.69
C GLU A 83 7.27 -13.58 -20.63
N LYS A 84 5.94 -13.41 -20.46
CA LYS A 84 5.11 -12.53 -21.28
C LYS A 84 4.33 -11.57 -20.40
N VAL A 85 4.27 -10.32 -20.83
CA VAL A 85 3.40 -9.33 -20.20
C VAL A 85 1.95 -9.57 -20.61
N CYS A 86 1.00 -9.08 -19.79
CA CYS A 86 -0.41 -9.05 -20.16
C CYS A 86 -0.63 -8.16 -21.38
N ASN A 87 -1.63 -8.50 -22.19
CA ASN A 87 -2.04 -7.67 -23.32
C ASN A 87 -2.68 -6.37 -22.81
N TYR A 88 -2.46 -5.27 -23.53
CA TYR A 88 -3.11 -3.99 -23.27
C TYR A 88 -4.64 -4.10 -23.28
N ASP A 89 -5.29 -3.21 -22.52
CA ASP A 89 -6.75 -3.08 -22.41
C ASP A 89 -7.49 -4.36 -21.96
N THR A 90 -6.76 -5.32 -21.39
CA THR A 90 -7.36 -6.49 -20.73
C THR A 90 -7.66 -6.19 -19.27
N GLU A 91 -8.57 -6.99 -18.69
CA GLU A 91 -8.84 -6.99 -17.25
C GLU A 91 -7.56 -7.19 -16.42
N GLU A 92 -6.72 -8.15 -16.82
CA GLU A 92 -5.42 -8.41 -16.16
C GLU A 92 -4.52 -7.16 -16.15
N TYR A 93 -4.47 -6.43 -17.26
CA TYR A 93 -3.70 -5.19 -17.39
C TYR A 93 -4.23 -4.09 -16.44
N MET A 94 -5.55 -3.95 -16.34
CA MET A 94 -6.17 -2.97 -15.44
C MET A 94 -5.96 -3.30 -13.96
N ILE A 95 -5.98 -4.58 -13.56
CA ILE A 95 -5.57 -5.01 -12.21
C ILE A 95 -4.13 -4.60 -11.94
N LEU A 96 -3.21 -4.89 -12.87
CA LEU A 96 -1.79 -4.62 -12.67
C LEU A 96 -1.50 -3.12 -12.55
N LEU A 97 -2.13 -2.30 -13.39
CA LEU A 97 -2.03 -0.84 -13.27
C LEU A 97 -2.53 -0.36 -11.92
N THR A 98 -3.68 -0.87 -11.48
CA THR A 98 -4.23 -0.46 -10.19
C THR A 98 -3.35 -0.92 -9.03
N PHE A 99 -2.80 -2.14 -9.11
CA PHE A 99 -1.83 -2.64 -8.15
C PHE A 99 -0.58 -1.75 -8.10
N ALA A 100 -0.05 -1.33 -9.25
CA ALA A 100 1.12 -0.45 -9.31
C ALA A 100 0.85 0.92 -8.67
N ILE A 101 -0.31 1.53 -8.96
CA ILE A 101 -0.74 2.79 -8.33
C ILE A 101 -0.85 2.61 -6.81
N LEU A 102 -1.50 1.52 -6.37
CA LEU A 102 -1.69 1.25 -4.96
C LEU A 102 -0.38 1.00 -4.21
N MET A 103 0.57 0.31 -4.84
CA MET A 103 1.93 0.11 -4.32
C MET A 103 2.65 1.45 -4.08
N GLN A 104 2.46 2.42 -4.98
CA GLN A 104 3.00 3.76 -4.80
C GLN A 104 2.32 4.53 -3.67
N LEU A 105 0.99 4.39 -3.54
CA LEU A 105 0.23 5.04 -2.48
C LEU A 105 0.53 4.46 -1.09
N ARG A 106 0.79 3.15 -0.97
CA ARG A 106 1.15 2.44 0.28
C ARG A 106 2.57 2.75 0.78
N ASN A 107 3.41 3.38 -0.03
CA ASN A 107 4.80 3.67 0.35
C ASN A 107 4.84 4.64 1.55
N PRO A 108 5.51 4.30 2.67
CA PRO A 108 5.61 5.19 3.83
C PRO A 108 6.32 6.52 3.53
N ILE A 109 7.20 6.56 2.52
CA ILE A 109 7.79 7.83 2.05
C ILE A 109 6.72 8.71 1.42
N MET A 110 5.84 8.12 0.60
CA MET A 110 4.74 8.86 -0.02
C MET A 110 3.73 9.34 1.02
N ALA A 111 3.47 8.55 2.06
CA ALA A 111 2.66 8.99 3.20
C ALA A 111 3.20 10.29 3.82
N ASN A 112 4.51 10.33 4.09
CA ASN A 112 5.18 11.52 4.63
C ASN A 112 5.12 12.70 3.65
N VAL A 113 5.34 12.47 2.35
CA VAL A 113 5.28 13.53 1.33
C VAL A 113 3.89 14.18 1.27
N VAL A 114 2.82 13.38 1.36
CA VAL A 114 1.44 13.90 1.36
C VAL A 114 1.18 14.72 2.64
N ASP A 115 1.62 14.22 3.80
CA ASP A 115 1.49 14.94 5.07
C ASP A 115 2.25 16.27 5.06
N GLU A 116 3.50 16.28 4.59
CA GLU A 116 4.31 17.50 4.45
C GLU A 116 3.68 18.49 3.45
N SER A 117 3.14 18.00 2.34
CA SER A 117 2.45 18.84 1.36
C SER A 117 1.22 19.50 1.96
N TYR A 118 0.45 18.77 2.76
CA TYR A 118 -0.71 19.30 3.48
C TYR A 118 -0.31 20.38 4.50
N GLU A 119 0.78 20.16 5.24
CA GLU A 119 1.31 21.17 6.18
C GLU A 119 1.76 22.45 5.46
N ARG A 120 2.42 22.31 4.31
CA ARG A 120 2.85 23.46 3.48
C ARG A 120 1.65 24.25 2.97
N LEU A 121 0.62 23.57 2.47
CA LEU A 121 -0.63 24.20 2.03
C LEU A 121 -1.29 24.96 3.18
N THR A 122 -1.38 24.33 4.36
CA THR A 122 -1.95 24.96 5.55
C THR A 122 -1.18 26.23 5.95
N LYS A 123 0.16 26.21 5.87
CA LYS A 123 1.01 27.38 6.11
C LYS A 123 0.85 28.48 5.05
N GLN A 124 0.59 28.14 3.80
CA GLN A 124 0.31 29.13 2.75
C GLN A 124 -1.07 29.75 2.91
N VAL A 125 -2.07 28.98 3.36
CA VAL A 125 -3.40 29.51 3.71
C VAL A 125 -3.36 30.35 4.99
N HIS A 126 -2.39 30.11 5.89
CA HIS A 126 -2.15 30.90 7.10
C HIS A 126 -1.99 32.42 6.83
N SER A 127 -1.71 32.83 5.59
CA SER A 127 -1.67 34.25 5.20
C SER A 127 -3.03 34.85 4.83
N ARG A 128 -4.16 34.11 4.95
CA ARG A 128 -5.46 34.50 4.37
C ARG A 128 -6.59 34.81 5.37
N SER A 129 -6.72 34.11 6.51
CA SER A 129 -7.61 34.49 7.64
C SER A 129 -7.52 33.47 8.80
N LYS A 130 -8.11 33.77 9.99
CA LYS A 130 -8.19 32.80 11.10
C LYS A 130 -9.23 31.72 10.84
N GLU A 131 -10.32 32.07 10.18
CA GLU A 131 -11.43 31.18 9.82
C GLU A 131 -10.96 30.07 8.86
N ASP A 132 -10.12 30.41 7.88
CA ASP A 132 -9.55 29.42 6.95
C ASP A 132 -8.67 28.41 7.69
N ILE A 133 -7.86 28.86 8.65
CA ILE A 133 -6.99 27.97 9.45
C ILE A 133 -7.83 26.95 10.22
N GLU A 134 -8.92 27.41 10.83
CA GLU A 134 -9.81 26.55 11.62
C GLU A 134 -10.53 25.54 10.72
N PHE A 135 -10.96 25.96 9.53
CA PHE A 135 -11.53 25.08 8.51
C PHE A 135 -10.56 23.97 8.10
N PHE A 136 -9.29 24.28 7.78
CA PHE A 136 -8.32 23.26 7.38
C PHE A 136 -7.95 22.32 8.55
N LYS A 137 -7.81 22.84 9.77
CA LYS A 137 -7.54 21.99 10.94
C LYS A 137 -8.68 21.04 11.25
N THR A 138 -9.92 21.51 11.20
CA THR A 138 -11.11 20.69 11.49
C THR A 138 -11.42 19.70 10.38
N ASN A 139 -11.11 20.03 9.12
CA ASN A 139 -11.35 19.16 7.97
C ASN A 139 -10.11 18.38 7.52
N LYS A 140 -9.02 18.37 8.30
CA LYS A 140 -7.87 17.51 8.01
C LYS A 140 -8.34 16.07 8.04
N VAL A 141 -8.32 15.42 6.88
CA VAL A 141 -8.67 14.00 6.75
C VAL A 141 -7.71 13.19 7.64
N PRO A 142 -8.21 12.53 8.70
CA PRO A 142 -7.36 11.72 9.55
C PRO A 142 -6.77 10.58 8.73
N ASN A 143 -5.44 10.44 8.77
CA ASN A 143 -4.73 9.40 8.03
C ASN A 143 -5.05 9.45 6.52
N ILE A 144 -4.70 10.57 5.87
CA ILE A 144 -4.91 10.81 4.43
C ILE A 144 -4.32 9.71 3.54
N HIS A 145 -3.26 9.04 4.03
CA HIS A 145 -2.69 7.85 3.43
C HIS A 145 -3.72 6.71 3.32
N ASN A 146 -4.36 6.34 4.43
CA ASN A 146 -5.44 5.34 4.44
C ASN A 146 -6.64 5.78 3.59
N TRP A 147 -6.98 7.08 3.61
CA TRP A 147 -8.08 7.59 2.80
C TRP A 147 -7.81 7.45 1.30
N ASN A 148 -6.60 7.76 0.83
CA ASN A 148 -6.19 7.58 -0.56
C ASN A 148 -6.19 6.11 -0.99
N ILE A 149 -5.76 5.21 -0.10
CA ILE A 149 -5.87 3.76 -0.29
C ILE A 149 -7.35 3.36 -0.41
N GLY A 150 -8.20 3.83 0.51
CA GLY A 150 -9.63 3.56 0.53
C GLY A 150 -10.36 4.07 -0.72
N LEU A 151 -10.03 5.28 -1.19
CA LEU A 151 -10.58 5.87 -2.40
C LEU A 151 -10.19 5.03 -3.63
N SER A 152 -8.91 4.68 -3.76
CA SER A 152 -8.43 3.82 -4.86
C SER A 152 -9.12 2.46 -4.88
N LEU A 153 -9.33 1.86 -3.71
CA LEU A 153 -10.07 0.60 -3.56
C LEU A 153 -11.58 0.77 -3.83
N SER A 154 -12.16 1.94 -3.55
CA SER A 154 -13.58 2.22 -3.85
C SER A 154 -13.86 2.33 -5.34
N VAL A 155 -12.96 2.94 -6.12
CA VAL A 155 -13.02 2.97 -7.59
C VAL A 155 -12.98 1.55 -8.16
N LEU A 156 -12.10 0.69 -7.62
CA LEU A 156 -12.06 -0.73 -7.98
C LEU A 156 -13.39 -1.44 -7.71
N ARG A 157 -14.02 -1.21 -6.55
CA ARG A 157 -15.31 -1.83 -6.22
C ARG A 157 -16.41 -1.44 -7.20
N GLY A 158 -16.48 -0.17 -7.58
CA GLY A 158 -17.49 0.32 -8.54
C GLY A 158 -17.27 -0.21 -9.95
N CYS A 159 -16.02 -0.34 -10.40
CA CYS A 159 -15.70 -0.83 -11.74
C CYS A 159 -15.79 -2.36 -11.88
N TRP A 160 -15.69 -3.13 -10.79
CA TRP A 160 -15.53 -4.60 -10.83
C TRP A 160 -16.64 -5.37 -10.10
N GLY A 161 -17.70 -4.69 -9.64
CA GLY A 161 -18.85 -5.36 -9.02
C GLY A 161 -18.50 -6.22 -7.80
N ILE A 162 -17.43 -5.87 -7.07
CA ILE A 162 -17.02 -6.60 -5.86
C ILE A 162 -17.98 -6.24 -4.72
N GLU A 163 -19.18 -6.82 -4.77
CA GLU A 163 -20.19 -6.75 -3.72
C GLU A 163 -19.91 -7.81 -2.67
N LYS A 164 -19.30 -7.43 -1.53
CA LYS A 164 -19.62 -8.09 -0.26
C LYS A 164 -19.74 -7.08 0.86
N ASN A 165 -20.81 -7.30 1.64
CA ASN A 165 -21.30 -6.54 2.77
C ASN A 165 -20.21 -6.27 3.81
N TRP A 166 -20.27 -5.04 4.33
CA TRP A 166 -19.40 -4.46 5.34
C TRP A 166 -19.90 -4.76 6.75
#